data_AF-A0A0N0VDJ3-F1
#
_entry.id   AF-A0A0N0VDJ3-F1
#
_cell.length_a   1.000
_cell.length_b   1.000
_cell.length_c   1.000
_cell.angle_alpha   90.00
_cell.angle_beta   90.00
_cell.angle_gamma   90.00
#
_symmetry.space_group_name_H-M   'P 1'
#
loop_
_entity.id
_entity.type
_entity.pdbx_description
1 polymer ?
#
loop_
_entity_poly.entity_id
_entity_poly.type
_entity_poly.pdbx_seq_one_letter_code
_entity_poly.pdbx_strand_id
1 'polypeptide(L)'
;MSSSANMQGVQWPPSLLLVVRRHLEHVEDAVAPSIPPMPSSSPSIYEFFESHRDALEGEMRTCSYDPTVTECCIAFLIGVLEQACALSFLLSRERRIIAMTVRQVEKRLSKSRTAAPETKRRRLDEAAATESRYARVLTLEYLLRLYVSLPMILEHYDKLGSAAMPGYATAPLWCFINISLRLLSSNNRLFSPITSYVPLR
;
A
#
# COMPACT_ATOMS: atom_id res chain seq x y z
N MET A 1 19.45 27.19 -8.15
CA MET A 1 19.68 26.85 -6.73
C MET A 1 18.38 26.28 -6.21
N SER A 2 18.26 24.95 -6.19
CA SER A 2 17.01 24.29 -5.78
C SER A 2 17.04 24.12 -4.27
N SER A 3 16.06 24.70 -3.59
CA SER A 3 15.81 24.46 -2.17
C SER A 3 15.37 23.01 -2.02
N SER A 4 16.33 22.11 -1.75
CA SER A 4 16.05 20.82 -1.12
C SER A 4 15.51 21.11 0.28
N ALA A 5 14.23 21.49 0.34
CA ALA A 5 13.48 21.52 1.57
C ALA A 5 13.59 20.12 2.15
N ASN A 6 14.18 20.00 3.34
CA ASN A 6 14.18 18.78 4.11
C ASN A 6 12.74 18.26 4.16
N MET A 7 12.39 17.28 3.34
CA MET A 7 11.07 16.64 3.36
C MET A 7 10.99 15.79 4.62
N GLN A 8 10.69 16.45 5.73
CA GLN A 8 10.41 15.81 7.00
C GLN A 8 8.91 15.45 7.02
N GLY A 9 8.61 14.25 6.52
CA GLY A 9 7.28 13.65 6.63
C GLY A 9 6.40 13.76 5.39
N VAL A 10 5.12 13.44 5.62
CA VAL A 10 4.11 13.22 4.59
C VAL A 10 3.38 14.52 4.23
N GLN A 11 3.39 14.88 2.96
CA GLN A 11 2.68 16.03 2.39
C GLN A 11 1.34 15.56 1.83
N TRP A 12 0.28 15.69 2.63
CA TRP A 12 -1.04 15.19 2.27
C TRP A 12 -1.80 16.09 1.30
N PRO A 13 -2.18 15.59 0.11
CA PRO A 13 -3.17 16.27 -0.73
C PRO A 13 -4.55 16.27 -0.03
N PRO A 14 -5.26 17.41 0.06
CA PRO A 14 -6.54 17.49 0.74
C PRO A 14 -7.60 16.51 0.19
N SER A 15 -7.57 16.22 -1.11
CA SER A 15 -8.47 15.25 -1.75
C SER A 15 -8.28 13.84 -1.20
N LEU A 16 -7.04 13.42 -0.92
CA LEU A 16 -6.75 12.10 -0.39
C LEU A 16 -7.08 11.99 1.10
N LEU A 17 -6.95 13.07 1.88
CA LEU A 17 -7.44 13.10 3.25
C LEU A 17 -8.97 12.91 3.32
N LEU A 18 -9.71 13.47 2.37
CA LEU A 18 -11.16 13.23 2.27
C LEU A 18 -11.48 11.77 1.95
N VAL A 19 -10.68 11.11 1.10
CA VAL A 19 -10.83 9.68 0.81
C VAL A 19 -10.60 8.86 2.08
N VAL A 20 -9.50 9.11 2.80
CA VAL A 20 -9.19 8.40 4.06
C VAL A 20 -10.30 8.59 5.07
N ARG A 21 -10.73 9.84 5.30
CA ARG A 21 -11.78 10.15 6.26
C ARG A 21 -13.06 9.38 5.95
N ARG A 22 -13.54 9.46 4.70
CA ARG A 22 -14.77 8.76 4.30
C ARG A 22 -14.64 7.25 4.40
N HIS A 23 -13.48 6.70 4.05
CA HIS A 23 -13.20 5.29 4.18
C HIS A 23 -13.28 4.85 5.65
N LEU A 24 -12.61 5.55 6.57
CA LEU A 24 -12.65 5.25 8.00
C LEU A 24 -14.06 5.39 8.58
N GLU A 25 -14.80 6.44 8.22
CA GLU A 25 -16.20 6.62 8.64
C GLU A 25 -17.07 5.40 8.30
N HIS A 26 -16.84 4.74 7.16
CA HIS A 26 -17.61 3.56 6.74
C HIS A 26 -17.10 2.25 7.35
N VAL A 27 -15.78 2.11 7.48
CA VAL A 27 -15.15 0.91 8.04
C VAL A 27 -15.43 0.79 9.54
N GLU A 28 -15.41 1.92 10.24
CA GLU A 28 -15.56 2.02 11.70
C GLU A 28 -17.01 2.26 12.13
N ASP A 29 -17.96 2.33 11.19
CA ASP A 29 -19.38 2.50 11.51
C ASP A 29 -19.87 1.38 12.44
N ALA A 30 -20.42 1.79 13.59
CA ALA A 30 -20.87 0.87 14.63
C ALA A 30 -22.06 0.00 14.18
N VAL A 31 -22.93 0.55 13.34
CA VAL A 31 -24.24 0.01 12.96
C VAL A 31 -24.19 -0.70 11.60
N ALA A 32 -23.56 -0.07 10.60
CA ALA A 32 -23.52 -0.51 9.22
C ALA A 32 -22.09 -0.42 8.63
N PRO A 33 -21.11 -1.16 9.21
CA PRO A 33 -19.75 -1.17 8.71
C PRO A 33 -19.69 -1.68 7.27
N SER A 34 -18.87 -1.06 6.43
CA SER A 34 -18.70 -1.44 5.03
C SER A 34 -17.29 -1.16 4.52
N ILE A 35 -16.85 -1.90 3.51
CA ILE A 35 -15.52 -1.79 2.89
C ILE A 35 -15.64 -1.63 1.38
N PRO A 36 -14.58 -1.13 0.69
CA PRO A 36 -14.47 -1.25 -0.75
C PRO A 36 -14.71 -2.70 -1.21
N PRO A 37 -15.36 -2.92 -2.37
CA PRO A 37 -15.58 -4.26 -2.89
C PRO A 37 -14.22 -4.93 -3.17
N MET A 38 -14.08 -6.21 -2.81
CA MET A 38 -12.87 -6.99 -3.08
C MET A 38 -13.26 -8.37 -3.62
N PRO A 39 -12.90 -8.74 -4.87
CA PRO A 39 -12.12 -7.95 -5.83
C PRO A 39 -12.84 -6.68 -6.31
N SER A 40 -12.09 -5.58 -6.46
CA SER A 40 -12.60 -4.30 -6.96
C SER A 40 -12.40 -4.19 -8.48
N SER A 41 -13.14 -3.27 -9.12
CA SER A 41 -12.77 -2.75 -10.45
C SER A 41 -11.61 -1.74 -10.38
N SER A 42 -11.32 -1.21 -9.19
CA SER A 42 -10.14 -0.39 -8.89
C SER A 42 -8.89 -1.27 -8.70
N PRO A 43 -7.70 -0.76 -9.02
CA PRO A 43 -6.46 -1.51 -8.84
C PRO A 43 -6.19 -1.81 -7.36
N SER A 44 -5.61 -2.98 -7.11
CA SER A 44 -5.01 -3.31 -5.82
C SER A 44 -3.74 -2.49 -5.57
N ILE A 45 -3.26 -2.49 -4.32
CA ILE A 45 -2.00 -1.82 -3.94
C ILE A 45 -0.83 -2.36 -4.76
N TYR A 46 -0.74 -3.68 -4.93
CA TYR A 46 0.30 -4.32 -5.73
C TYR A 46 0.22 -3.88 -7.20
N GLU A 47 -0.97 -3.92 -7.81
CA GLU A 47 -1.15 -3.51 -9.22
C GLU A 47 -0.84 -2.03 -9.43
N PHE A 48 -1.14 -1.17 -8.45
CA PHE A 48 -0.76 0.24 -8.51
C PHE A 48 0.76 0.42 -8.57
N PHE A 49 1.50 -0.19 -7.65
CA PHE A 49 2.96 -0.08 -7.65
C PHE A 49 3.60 -0.68 -8.89
N GLU A 50 3.09 -1.80 -9.40
CA GLU A 50 3.56 -2.39 -10.65
C GLU A 50 3.28 -1.49 -11.86
N SER A 51 2.05 -1.00 -12.01
CA SER A 51 1.64 -0.19 -13.16
C SER A 51 2.22 1.22 -13.17
N HIS A 52 2.61 1.76 -12.02
CA HIS A 52 3.18 3.09 -11.88
C HIS A 52 4.68 3.06 -11.54
N ARG A 53 5.34 1.90 -11.64
CA ARG A 53 6.76 1.72 -11.30
C ARG A 53 7.65 2.72 -12.04
N ASP A 54 7.54 2.79 -13.37
CA ASP A 54 8.36 3.68 -14.19
C ASP A 54 8.16 5.17 -13.83
N ALA A 55 6.93 5.56 -13.50
CA ALA A 55 6.62 6.93 -13.09
C ALA A 55 7.21 7.25 -11.71
N LEU A 56 7.12 6.30 -10.76
CA LEU A 56 7.72 6.40 -9.44
C LEU A 56 9.25 6.52 -9.54
N GLU A 57 9.89 5.64 -10.31
CA GLU A 57 11.34 5.66 -10.54
C GLU A 57 11.79 6.96 -11.23
N GLY A 58 11.03 7.43 -12.22
CA GLY A 58 11.30 8.69 -12.91
C GLY A 58 11.32 9.87 -11.94
N GLU A 59 10.28 10.01 -11.11
CA GLU A 59 10.19 11.09 -10.12
C GLU A 59 11.23 10.94 -9.00
N MET A 60 11.50 9.73 -8.52
CA MET A 60 12.56 9.47 -7.53
C MET A 60 13.94 9.87 -8.06
N ARG A 61 14.21 9.63 -9.36
CA ARG A 61 15.46 10.07 -10.02
C ARG A 61 15.57 11.58 -10.08
N THR A 62 14.46 12.31 -10.29
CA THR A 62 14.48 13.79 -10.19
C THR A 62 14.84 14.28 -8.80
N CYS A 63 14.58 13.46 -7.77
CA CYS A 63 14.97 13.70 -6.39
C CYS A 63 16.38 13.15 -6.05
N SER A 64 17.17 12.76 -7.06
CA SER A 64 18.52 12.21 -6.91
C SER A 64 18.60 10.85 -6.19
N TYR A 65 17.54 10.05 -6.24
CA TYR A 65 17.54 8.67 -5.76
C TYR A 65 17.68 7.67 -6.90
N ASP A 66 18.42 6.59 -6.65
CA ASP A 66 18.63 5.49 -7.60
C ASP A 66 17.35 4.64 -7.77
N PRO A 67 17.09 4.05 -8.95
CA PRO A 67 15.96 3.13 -9.14
C PRO A 67 15.85 2.02 -8.08
N THR A 68 16.97 1.46 -7.61
CA THR A 68 16.97 0.43 -6.56
C THR A 68 16.38 0.96 -5.25
N VAL A 69 16.52 2.26 -4.95
CA VAL A 69 15.88 2.87 -3.77
C VAL A 69 14.36 2.86 -3.89
N THR A 70 13.84 3.05 -5.11
CA THR A 70 12.39 2.96 -5.39
C THR A 70 11.87 1.55 -5.11
N GLU A 71 12.59 0.53 -5.59
CA GLU A 71 12.26 -0.87 -5.33
C GLU A 71 12.30 -1.19 -3.82
N CYS A 72 13.32 -0.69 -3.11
CA CYS A 72 13.41 -0.83 -1.65
C CYS A 72 12.22 -0.18 -0.94
N CYS A 73 11.76 1.00 -1.37
CA CYS A 73 10.59 1.67 -0.78
C CYS A 73 9.31 0.87 -1.01
N ILE A 74 9.10 0.35 -2.22
CA ILE A 74 7.94 -0.51 -2.56
C ILE A 74 7.98 -1.78 -1.70
N ALA A 75 9.12 -2.49 -1.66
CA ALA A 75 9.28 -3.70 -0.88
C ALA A 75 9.08 -3.47 0.62
N PHE A 76 9.61 -2.35 1.15
CA PHE A 76 9.42 -1.96 2.54
C PHE A 76 7.93 -1.72 2.86
N LEU A 77 7.24 -0.91 2.05
CA LEU A 77 5.83 -0.59 2.28
C LEU A 77 4.92 -1.83 2.18
N ILE A 78 5.17 -2.71 1.21
CA ILE A 78 4.47 -3.99 1.11
C ILE A 78 4.78 -4.85 2.33
N GLY A 79 6.04 -4.99 2.73
CA GLY A 79 6.42 -5.78 3.90
C GLY A 79 5.75 -5.28 5.19
N VAL A 80 5.74 -3.96 5.42
CA VAL A 80 5.05 -3.34 6.56
C VAL A 80 3.55 -3.60 6.47
N LEU A 81 2.92 -3.45 5.30
CA LEU A 81 1.50 -3.70 5.10
C LEU A 81 1.13 -5.15 5.46
N GLU A 82 1.89 -6.11 4.95
CA GLU A 82 1.63 -7.55 5.15
C GLU A 82 1.74 -7.93 6.63
N GLN A 83 2.80 -7.44 7.30
CA GLN A 83 2.97 -7.63 8.74
C GLN A 83 1.85 -6.95 9.53
N ALA A 84 1.50 -5.72 9.20
CA ALA A 84 0.46 -4.96 9.89
C ALA A 84 -0.91 -5.63 9.74
N CYS A 85 -1.24 -6.12 8.54
CA CYS A 85 -2.48 -6.85 8.25
C CYS A 85 -2.58 -8.18 8.99
N ALA A 86 -1.46 -8.90 9.15
CA ALA A 86 -1.40 -10.12 9.94
C ALA A 86 -1.65 -9.89 11.44
N LEU A 87 -1.41 -8.67 11.92
CA LEU A 87 -1.58 -8.28 13.32
C LEU A 87 -2.92 -7.52 13.52
N SER A 88 -2.85 -6.20 13.67
CA SER A 88 -3.96 -5.36 14.16
C SER A 88 -4.38 -4.23 13.22
N PHE A 89 -3.81 -4.14 12.01
CA PHE A 89 -4.16 -3.07 11.07
C PHE A 89 -5.60 -3.15 10.58
N LEU A 90 -6.08 -4.38 10.36
CA LEU A 90 -7.45 -4.66 9.96
C LEU A 90 -8.31 -4.89 11.20
N LEU A 91 -9.50 -4.28 11.24
CA LEU A 91 -10.50 -4.54 12.27
C LEU A 91 -10.96 -6.00 12.20
N SER A 92 -11.47 -6.54 13.30
CA SER A 92 -11.96 -7.92 13.37
C SER A 92 -13.00 -8.25 12.28
N ARG A 93 -13.87 -7.29 11.94
CA ARG A 93 -14.88 -7.43 10.88
C ARG A 93 -14.26 -7.46 9.49
N GLU A 94 -13.27 -6.60 9.23
CA GLU A 94 -12.50 -6.56 7.97
C GLU A 94 -11.70 -7.85 7.75
N ARG A 95 -11.00 -8.32 8.79
CA ARG A 95 -10.10 -9.48 8.73
C ARG A 95 -10.76 -10.72 8.16
N ARG A 96 -12.00 -11.01 8.56
CA ARG A 96 -12.71 -12.21 8.10
C ARG A 96 -12.92 -12.19 6.60
N ILE A 97 -13.45 -11.08 6.08
CA ILE A 97 -13.79 -10.95 4.65
C ILE A 97 -12.52 -10.89 3.81
N ILE A 98 -11.54 -10.07 4.22
CA ILE A 98 -10.29 -9.90 3.49
C ILE A 98 -9.49 -11.21 3.45
N ALA A 99 -9.39 -11.94 4.57
CA ALA A 99 -8.68 -13.22 4.58
C ALA A 99 -9.35 -14.27 3.67
N MET A 100 -10.69 -14.25 3.57
CA MET A 100 -11.41 -15.09 2.61
C MET A 100 -11.07 -14.70 1.17
N THR A 101 -11.06 -13.41 0.86
CA THR A 101 -10.71 -12.92 -0.49
C THR A 101 -9.26 -13.25 -0.86
N VAL A 102 -8.31 -13.07 0.06
CA VAL A 102 -6.90 -13.48 -0.11
C VAL A 102 -6.81 -14.95 -0.51
N ARG A 103 -7.44 -15.85 0.25
CA ARG A 103 -7.45 -17.29 -0.08
C ARG A 103 -8.08 -17.60 -1.44
N GLN A 104 -9.10 -16.85 -1.85
CA GLN A 104 -9.72 -17.03 -3.16
C GLN A 104 -8.80 -16.59 -4.29
N VAL A 105 -8.15 -15.43 -4.15
CA VAL A 105 -7.20 -14.91 -5.13
C VAL A 105 -5.98 -15.83 -5.25
N GLU A 106 -5.41 -16.29 -4.13
CA GLU A 106 -4.31 -17.27 -4.11
C GLU A 106 -4.69 -18.53 -4.91
N LYS A 107 -5.87 -19.12 -4.63
CA LYS A 107 -6.34 -20.31 -5.36
C LYS A 107 -6.49 -20.08 -6.86
N ARG A 108 -6.97 -18.90 -7.29
CA ARG A 108 -7.11 -18.55 -8.72
C ARG A 108 -5.74 -18.45 -9.38
N LEU A 109 -4.78 -17.80 -8.71
CA LEU A 109 -3.41 -17.68 -9.21
C LEU A 109 -2.73 -19.04 -9.32
N SER A 110 -2.93 -19.95 -8.36
CA SER A 110 -2.37 -21.31 -8.43
C SER A 110 -2.94 -22.11 -9.61
N LYS A 111 -4.26 -22.03 -9.87
CA LYS A 111 -4.91 -22.76 -10.98
C LYS A 111 -4.54 -22.26 -12.37
N SER A 112 -4.30 -20.95 -12.52
CA SER A 112 -3.83 -20.39 -13.79
C SER A 112 -2.40 -20.81 -14.14
N ARG A 113 -1.62 -21.30 -13.16
CA ARG A 113 -0.19 -21.58 -13.30
C ARG A 113 0.13 -23.02 -13.70
N THR A 114 -0.78 -23.97 -13.50
CA THR A 114 -0.63 -25.40 -13.88
C THR A 114 -0.64 -25.67 -15.39
N ALA A 115 -0.84 -24.65 -16.25
CA ALA A 115 -0.95 -24.80 -17.70
C ALA A 115 0.31 -24.41 -18.49
N ALA A 116 1.40 -23.99 -17.86
CA ALA A 116 2.59 -23.50 -18.56
C ALA A 116 3.91 -24.03 -17.96
N PRO A 117 4.88 -24.47 -18.77
CA PRO A 117 6.10 -25.10 -18.30
C PRO A 117 6.98 -24.14 -17.47
N GLU A 118 7.50 -24.66 -16.37
CA GLU A 118 8.28 -23.93 -15.37
C GLU A 118 9.67 -23.54 -15.90
N THR A 119 9.94 -22.24 -15.98
CA THR A 119 11.29 -21.69 -16.20
C THR A 119 11.82 -21.04 -14.92
N LYS A 120 13.13 -21.11 -14.67
CA LYS A 120 13.79 -20.66 -13.43
C LYS A 120 13.45 -19.22 -12.98
N ARG A 121 13.03 -18.34 -13.90
CA ARG A 121 12.54 -16.98 -13.60
C ARG A 121 11.26 -16.98 -12.75
N ARG A 122 10.39 -17.99 -12.88
CA ARG A 122 9.12 -18.13 -12.12
C ARG A 122 9.30 -18.45 -10.64
N ARG A 123 10.42 -19.03 -10.21
CA ARG A 123 10.63 -19.36 -8.78
C ARG A 123 10.82 -18.12 -7.91
N LEU A 124 11.39 -17.05 -8.46
CA LEU A 124 11.45 -15.74 -7.80
C LEU A 124 10.04 -15.11 -7.69
N ASP A 125 9.21 -15.27 -8.73
CA ASP A 125 7.81 -14.85 -8.69
C ASP A 125 6.94 -15.68 -7.74
N GLU A 126 7.32 -16.92 -7.41
CA GLU A 126 6.65 -17.75 -6.41
C GLU A 126 6.92 -17.28 -4.98
N ALA A 127 8.17 -16.91 -4.65
CA ALA A 127 8.49 -16.28 -3.37
C ALA A 127 7.76 -14.93 -3.23
N ALA A 128 7.84 -14.07 -4.26
CA ALA A 128 7.16 -12.77 -4.28
C ALA A 128 5.62 -12.89 -4.23
N ALA A 129 5.04 -13.92 -4.85
CA ALA A 129 3.60 -14.18 -4.79
C ALA A 129 3.13 -14.66 -3.40
N THR A 130 4.02 -15.24 -2.61
CA THR A 130 3.73 -15.66 -1.24
C THR A 130 3.91 -14.52 -0.23
N GLU A 131 4.70 -13.51 -0.59
CA GLU A 131 5.04 -12.35 0.24
C GLU A 131 4.03 -11.20 0.14
N SER A 132 3.34 -11.02 -1.00
CA SER A 132 2.42 -9.89 -1.23
C SER A 132 0.93 -10.27 -1.21
N ARG A 133 0.49 -11.02 -0.19
CA ARG A 133 -0.86 -11.62 -0.15
C ARG A 133 -1.96 -10.57 0.02
N TYR A 134 -1.79 -9.68 0.99
CA TYR A 134 -2.74 -8.60 1.25
C TYR A 134 -2.63 -7.49 0.21
N ALA A 135 -1.42 -7.12 -0.21
CA ALA A 135 -1.20 -6.06 -1.20
C ALA A 135 -1.90 -6.33 -2.55
N ARG A 136 -2.09 -7.61 -2.92
CA ARG A 136 -2.81 -8.04 -4.13
C ARG A 136 -4.33 -7.99 -4.02
N VAL A 137 -4.86 -7.80 -2.82
CA VAL A 137 -6.31 -7.81 -2.56
C VAL A 137 -6.80 -6.45 -2.09
N LEU A 138 -6.03 -5.80 -1.22
CA LEU A 138 -6.38 -4.52 -0.65
C LEU A 138 -6.40 -3.44 -1.72
N THR A 139 -7.43 -2.59 -1.63
CA THR A 139 -7.59 -1.42 -2.47
C THR A 139 -6.73 -0.25 -1.95
N LEU A 140 -6.61 0.82 -2.73
CA LEU A 140 -5.73 1.94 -2.42
C LEU A 140 -6.15 2.76 -1.19
N GLU A 141 -7.40 2.65 -0.73
CA GLU A 141 -7.84 3.24 0.54
C GLU A 141 -7.02 2.70 1.73
N TYR A 142 -6.64 1.41 1.70
CA TYR A 142 -5.79 0.80 2.72
C TYR A 142 -4.33 1.26 2.64
N LEU A 143 -3.84 1.59 1.44
CA LEU A 143 -2.52 2.22 1.30
C LEU A 143 -2.51 3.59 1.94
N LEU A 144 -3.56 4.40 1.72
CA LEU A 144 -3.68 5.69 2.39
C LEU A 144 -3.79 5.53 3.92
N ARG A 145 -4.55 4.54 4.40
CA ARG A 145 -4.63 4.21 5.84
C ARG A 145 -3.27 3.83 6.42
N LEU A 146 -2.44 3.10 5.67
CA LEU A 146 -1.07 2.78 6.05
C LEU A 146 -0.22 4.05 6.13
N TYR A 147 -0.27 4.93 5.13
CA TYR A 147 0.49 6.18 5.14
C TYR A 147 0.13 7.11 6.30
N VAL A 148 -1.12 7.11 6.75
CA VAL A 148 -1.53 7.84 7.97
C VAL A 148 -0.88 7.26 9.22
N SER A 149 -0.74 5.94 9.28
CA SER A 149 -0.19 5.23 10.44
C SER A 149 1.34 5.23 10.48
N LEU A 150 1.98 5.37 9.31
CA LEU A 150 3.41 5.16 9.14
C LEU A 150 4.30 6.08 9.99
N PRO A 151 4.02 7.40 10.14
CA PRO A 151 4.82 8.24 11.02
C PRO A 151 4.91 7.71 12.46
N MET A 152 3.78 7.23 13.02
CA MET A 152 3.77 6.65 14.37
C MET A 152 4.55 5.33 14.43
N ILE A 153 4.47 4.51 13.37
CA ILE A 153 5.24 3.26 13.29
C ILE A 153 6.74 3.57 13.32
N LEU A 154 7.21 4.52 12.50
CA LEU A 154 8.62 4.88 12.43
C LEU A 154 9.11 5.53 13.74
N GLU A 155 8.31 6.40 14.35
CA GLU A 155 8.63 6.99 15.67
C GLU A 155 8.74 5.91 16.76
N HIS A 156 7.90 4.87 16.70
CA HIS A 156 7.99 3.74 17.62
C HIS A 156 9.30 2.96 17.44
N TYR A 157 9.75 2.75 16.20
CA TYR A 157 11.04 2.13 15.90
C TYR A 157 12.21 2.93 16.48
N ASP A 158 12.20 4.26 16.35
CA ASP A 158 13.24 5.11 16.93
C ASP A 158 13.33 4.96 18.45
N LYS A 159 12.17 4.86 19.12
CA LYS A 159 12.09 4.65 20.58
C LYS A 159 12.60 3.27 21.00
N LEU A 160 12.31 2.22 20.23
CA LEU A 160 12.79 0.86 20.53
C LEU A 160 14.29 0.69 20.25
N GLY A 161 14.79 1.34 19.20
CA GLY A 161 16.18 1.21 18.75
C GLY A 161 17.20 1.98 19.61
N SER A 162 16.75 2.80 20.57
CA SER A 162 17.60 3.75 21.32
C SER A 162 18.43 4.70 20.44
N ALA A 163 18.10 4.78 19.16
CA ALA A 163 18.76 5.58 18.14
C ALA A 163 17.73 5.96 17.08
N ALA A 164 17.72 7.23 16.68
CA ALA A 164 16.87 7.69 15.58
C ALA A 164 17.28 6.99 14.28
N MET A 165 16.31 6.59 13.47
CA MET A 165 16.59 6.09 12.14
C MET A 165 17.38 7.14 11.34
N PRO A 166 18.46 6.71 10.68
CA PRO A 166 19.32 7.66 10.01
C PRO A 166 18.60 8.29 8.83
N GLY A 167 18.90 9.57 8.58
CA GLY A 167 18.23 10.36 7.54
C GLY A 167 18.35 9.75 6.15
N TYR A 168 19.42 9.00 5.85
CA TYR A 168 19.58 8.31 4.58
C TYR A 168 18.52 7.21 4.35
N ALA A 169 17.90 6.68 5.41
CA ALA A 169 16.86 5.66 5.32
C ALA A 169 15.46 6.28 5.28
N THR A 170 15.21 7.35 6.05
CA THR A 170 13.88 7.97 6.15
C THR A 170 13.59 9.00 5.06
N ALA A 171 14.59 9.76 4.61
CA ALA A 171 14.42 10.74 3.53
C ALA A 171 13.94 10.14 2.20
N PRO A 172 14.51 9.02 1.67
CA PRO A 172 13.99 8.41 0.45
C PRO A 172 12.57 7.89 0.63
N LEU A 173 12.23 7.35 1.80
CA LEU A 173 10.89 6.87 2.10
C LEU A 173 9.85 8.00 2.07
N TRP A 174 10.15 9.14 2.71
CA TRP A 174 9.25 10.31 2.66
C TRP A 174 9.10 10.87 1.25
N CYS A 175 10.20 10.94 0.51
CA CYS A 175 10.18 11.35 -0.90
C CYS A 175 9.27 10.42 -1.72
N PHE A 176 9.46 9.11 -1.60
CA PHE A 176 8.66 8.10 -2.29
C PHE A 176 7.17 8.21 -1.95
N ILE A 177 6.83 8.34 -0.67
CA ILE A 177 5.44 8.48 -0.22
C ILE A 177 4.81 9.74 -0.83
N ASN A 178 5.51 10.88 -0.79
CA ASN A 178 5.01 12.13 -1.34
C ASN A 178 4.83 12.07 -2.87
N ILE A 179 5.72 11.39 -3.60
CA ILE A 179 5.53 11.11 -5.03
C ILE A 179 4.28 10.23 -5.23
N SER A 180 4.14 9.14 -4.48
CA SER A 180 3.00 8.24 -4.61
C SER A 180 1.67 8.94 -4.31
N LEU A 181 1.62 9.84 -3.31
CA LEU A 181 0.46 10.65 -2.99
C LEU A 181 0.12 11.64 -4.11
N ARG A 182 1.13 12.26 -4.75
CA ARG A 182 0.90 13.11 -5.93
C ARG A 182 0.27 12.30 -7.06
N LEU A 183 0.80 11.12 -7.38
CA LEU A 183 0.24 10.24 -8.39
C LEU A 183 -1.20 9.83 -8.06
N LEU A 184 -1.47 9.39 -6.84
CA LEU A 184 -2.82 9.03 -6.37
C LEU A 184 -3.79 10.22 -6.47
N SER A 185 -3.35 11.43 -6.11
CA SER A 185 -4.18 12.63 -6.16
C SER A 185 -4.52 13.10 -7.58
N SER A 186 -3.73 12.69 -8.57
CA SER A 186 -3.94 13.04 -9.98
C SER A 186 -5.11 12.28 -10.62
N ASN A 187 -5.54 11.16 -10.02
CA ASN A 187 -6.59 10.31 -10.59
C ASN A 187 -7.54 9.78 -9.51
N ASN A 188 -8.65 10.50 -9.30
CA ASN A 188 -9.70 10.10 -8.35
C ASN A 188 -10.43 8.81 -8.73
N ARG A 189 -10.29 8.31 -9.97
CA ARG A 189 -10.94 7.04 -10.40
C ARG A 189 -10.23 5.80 -9.86
N LEU A 190 -9.07 5.97 -9.24
CA LEU A 190 -8.33 4.91 -8.58
C LEU A 190 -9.00 4.40 -7.30
N PHE A 191 -9.92 5.16 -6.72
CA PHE A 191 -10.64 4.81 -5.49
C PHE A 191 -12.06 4.33 -5.78
N SER A 192 -12.54 3.40 -4.97
CA SER A 192 -13.92 2.92 -5.08
C SER A 192 -14.88 3.99 -4.54
N PRO A 193 -15.97 4.32 -5.26
CA PRO A 193 -16.95 5.24 -4.73
C PRO A 193 -17.59 4.64 -3.47
N ILE A 194 -17.87 5.48 -2.47
CA ILE A 194 -18.49 5.03 -1.21
C ILE A 194 -19.81 4.28 -1.46
N THR A 195 -20.56 4.67 -2.48
CA THR A 195 -21.82 4.00 -2.87
C THR A 195 -21.64 2.57 -3.34
N SER A 196 -20.42 2.13 -3.70
CA SER A 196 -20.13 0.74 -4.05
C SER A 196 -19.59 -0.08 -2.89
N TYR A 197 -19.48 0.49 -1.68
CA TYR A 197 -18.97 -0.24 -0.53
C TYR A 197 -19.93 -1.39 -0.16
N VAL A 198 -19.34 -2.52 0.20
CA VAL A 198 -20.06 -3.74 0.57
C VAL A 198 -20.16 -3.85 2.10
N PRO A 199 -21.35 -4.14 2.65
CA PRO A 199 -21.51 -4.30 4.10
C PRO A 199 -20.68 -5.45 4.67
N LEU A 200 -20.10 -5.25 5.85
CA LEU A 200 -19.34 -6.25 6.62
C LEU A 200 -20.23 -7.14 7.52
N ARG A 201 -21.46 -7.45 7.08
CA ARG A 201 -22.46 -8.21 7.86
C ARG A 201 -22.19 -9.72 7.86
#